data_AF-A0AAW1XR34-F1
#
_entry.id   AF-A0AAW1XR34-F1
#
_cell.length_a   1.000
_cell.length_b   1.000
_cell.length_c   1.000
_cell.angle_alpha   90.00
_cell.angle_beta   90.00
_cell.angle_gamma   90.00
#
_symmetry.space_group_name_H-M   'P 1'
#
loop_
_entity.id
_entity.type
_entity.pdbx_description
1 polymer ?
#
loop_
_entity_poly.entity_id
_entity_poly.type
_entity_poly.pdbx_seq_one_letter_code
_entity_poly.pdbx_strand_id
1 'polypeptide(L)'
;MEKGGGTLSEIYQSAKKLLLRTRDGLERLERLEYSSGIDSPDLSMSIRNDLSQIQSLCADMDRLWRSVAAKSQRDLWKRKVEQVAEEAESLKGSLDQYSFRNQRRMNEARERAELLGRANGDSSHVIRVFDEEAQALQSVRSSSRVLQEATSVGEAILSKYAGQREHLKRAQRKALDVLNTVGLSNSVLKLIERRHRVDQWIKYAGMILTVIIVFFFWRWTR
;
A
#
# COMPACT_ATOMS: atom_id res chain seq x y z
N MET A 1 13.25 -30.50 -11.79
CA MET A 1 13.52 -29.52 -10.72
C MET A 1 12.50 -28.39 -10.85
N GLU A 2 11.36 -28.49 -10.15
CA GLU A 2 10.19 -27.59 -10.35
C GLU A 2 9.69 -26.96 -9.03
N LYS A 3 10.44 -27.10 -7.93
CA LYS A 3 9.99 -26.73 -6.59
C LYS A 3 9.99 -25.22 -6.28
N GLY A 4 10.66 -24.39 -7.08
CA GLY A 4 10.80 -22.95 -6.78
C GLY A 4 9.61 -22.08 -7.18
N GLY A 5 8.77 -22.52 -8.13
CA GLY A 5 7.65 -21.72 -8.66
C GLY A 5 6.42 -21.72 -7.77
N GLY A 6 6.15 -22.83 -7.08
CA GLY A 6 4.99 -22.98 -6.18
C GLY A 6 5.12 -22.13 -4.93
N THR A 7 6.28 -22.18 -4.27
CA THR A 7 6.53 -21.46 -3.02
C THR A 7 6.49 -19.94 -3.19
N LEU A 8 7.08 -19.40 -4.27
CA LEU A 8 7.02 -17.97 -4.62
C LEU A 8 5.58 -17.50 -4.86
N SER A 9 4.77 -18.32 -5.53
CA SER A 9 3.37 -17.99 -5.81
C SER A 9 2.51 -17.98 -4.56
N GLU A 10 2.72 -18.92 -3.64
CA GLU A 10 2.02 -18.98 -2.35
C GLU A 10 2.37 -17.77 -1.48
N ILE A 11 3.66 -17.44 -1.37
CA ILE A 11 4.13 -16.25 -0.62
C ILE A 11 3.54 -14.98 -1.23
N TYR A 12 3.55 -14.83 -2.56
CA TYR A 12 2.96 -13.69 -3.23
C TYR A 12 1.44 -13.55 -2.99
N GLN A 13 0.70 -14.65 -3.03
CA GLN A 13 -0.74 -14.65 -2.72
C GLN A 13 -1.00 -14.27 -1.27
N SER A 14 -0.18 -14.78 -0.34
CA SER A 14 -0.28 -14.42 1.08
C SER A 14 0.00 -12.93 1.30
N ALA A 15 1.03 -12.37 0.65
CA ALA A 15 1.37 -10.96 0.73
C ALA A 15 0.25 -10.08 0.15
N LYS A 16 -0.33 -10.44 -1.00
CA LYS A 16 -1.47 -9.72 -1.60
C LYS A 16 -2.73 -9.78 -0.74
N LYS A 17 -3.02 -10.93 -0.11
CA LYS A 17 -4.16 -11.04 0.82
C LYS A 17 -3.96 -10.15 2.04
N LEU A 18 -2.74 -10.10 2.57
CA LEU A 18 -2.39 -9.25 3.70
C LEU A 18 -2.47 -7.77 3.31
N LEU A 19 -1.97 -7.39 2.14
CA LEU A 19 -2.09 -6.04 1.56
C LEU A 19 -3.54 -5.53 1.51
N LEU A 20 -4.46 -6.36 1.00
CA LEU A 20 -5.88 -6.03 0.94
C LEU A 20 -6.46 -5.83 2.35
N ARG A 21 -6.10 -6.70 3.29
CA ARG A 21 -6.53 -6.58 4.69
C ARG A 21 -6.02 -5.29 5.34
N THR A 22 -4.75 -4.96 5.13
CA THR A 22 -4.11 -3.75 5.66
C THR A 22 -4.78 -2.51 5.08
N ARG A 23 -5.09 -2.51 3.78
CA ARG A 23 -5.82 -1.43 3.11
C ARG A 23 -7.23 -1.26 3.69
N ASP A 24 -8.01 -2.34 3.79
CA ASP A 24 -9.37 -2.28 4.35
C ASP A 24 -9.34 -1.81 5.81
N GLY A 25 -8.34 -2.26 6.59
CA GLY A 25 -8.11 -1.80 7.95
C GLY A 25 -7.85 -0.30 8.01
N LEU A 26 -6.99 0.21 7.11
CA LEU A 26 -6.68 1.63 7.01
C LEU A 26 -7.89 2.46 6.59
N GLU A 27 -8.67 2.02 5.59
CA GLU A 27 -9.91 2.71 5.19
C GLU A 27 -10.93 2.75 6.33
N ARG A 28 -11.02 1.70 7.15
CA ARG A 28 -11.87 1.67 8.35
C ARG A 28 -11.36 2.61 9.44
N LEU A 29 -10.05 2.66 9.64
CA LEU A 29 -9.40 3.56 10.60
C LEU A 29 -9.67 5.03 10.24
N GLU A 30 -9.50 5.40 8.98
CA GLU A 30 -9.81 6.75 8.50
C GLU A 30 -11.30 7.08 8.68
N ARG A 31 -12.22 6.16 8.35
CA ARG A 31 -13.66 6.36 8.55
C ARG A 31 -14.03 6.60 10.02
N LEU A 32 -13.42 5.85 10.94
CA LEU A 32 -13.64 6.02 12.39
C LEU A 32 -13.12 7.38 12.86
N GLU A 33 -11.97 7.82 12.36
CA GLU A 33 -11.41 9.14 12.65
C GLU A 33 -12.39 10.25 12.23
N TYR A 34 -12.97 10.15 11.04
CA TYR A 34 -13.92 11.16 10.53
C TYR A 34 -15.28 11.14 11.25
N SER A 35 -15.76 9.97 11.66
CA SER A 35 -17.12 9.85 12.20
C SER A 35 -17.21 10.08 13.70
N SER A 36 -16.19 9.63 14.45
CA SER A 36 -16.25 9.55 15.91
C SER A 36 -15.18 10.38 16.59
N GLY A 37 -14.11 10.76 15.88
CA GLY A 37 -12.94 11.39 16.50
C GLY A 37 -12.27 10.52 17.57
N ILE A 38 -12.69 9.25 17.68
CA ILE A 38 -12.15 8.27 18.63
C ILE A 38 -11.06 7.50 17.89
N ASP A 39 -9.87 7.53 18.47
CA ASP A 39 -8.75 6.75 17.97
C ASP A 39 -8.93 5.28 18.31
N SER A 40 -8.57 4.40 17.36
CA SER A 40 -8.48 2.96 17.61
C SER A 40 -7.00 2.54 17.62
N PRO A 41 -6.32 2.62 18.79
CA PRO A 41 -4.92 2.25 18.89
C PRO A 41 -4.69 0.77 18.52
N ASP A 42 -5.61 -0.12 18.90
CA ASP A 42 -5.53 -1.56 18.60
C ASP A 42 -5.57 -1.85 17.10
N LEU A 43 -6.46 -1.19 16.36
CA LEU A 43 -6.55 -1.34 14.92
C LEU A 43 -5.28 -0.80 14.24
N SER A 44 -4.80 0.36 14.67
CA SER A 44 -3.55 0.94 14.15
C SER A 44 -2.34 0.02 14.38
N MET A 45 -2.28 -0.64 15.54
CA MET A 45 -1.21 -1.57 15.88
C MET A 45 -1.30 -2.87 15.07
N SER A 46 -2.50 -3.40 14.85
CA SER A 46 -2.72 -4.54 13.96
C SER A 46 -2.26 -4.23 12.53
N ILE A 47 -2.57 -3.04 12.00
CA ILE A 47 -2.17 -2.62 10.64
C ILE A 47 -0.64 -2.50 10.56
N ARG A 48 0.03 -1.96 11.59
CA ARG A 48 1.51 -1.93 11.66
C ARG A 48 2.11 -3.33 11.64
N ASN A 49 1.53 -4.26 12.40
CA ASN A 49 2.00 -5.65 12.43
C ASN A 49 1.83 -6.33 11.07
N ASP A 50 0.65 -6.20 10.45
CA ASP A 50 0.38 -6.72 9.11
C ASP A 50 1.37 -6.14 8.08
N LEU A 51 1.66 -4.85 8.16
CA LEU A 51 2.65 -4.18 7.29
C LEU A 51 4.07 -4.73 7.49
N SER A 52 4.49 -4.97 8.73
CA SER A 52 5.81 -5.58 9.01
C SER A 52 5.90 -7.00 8.44
N GLN A 53 4.80 -7.75 8.49
CA GLN A 53 4.72 -9.08 7.90
C GLN A 53 4.74 -9.04 6.36
N ILE A 54 4.10 -8.04 5.73
CA ILE A 54 4.24 -7.83 4.27
C ILE A 54 5.69 -7.55 3.91
N GLN A 55 6.41 -6.73 4.68
CA GLN A 55 7.82 -6.44 4.44
C GLN A 55 8.72 -7.68 4.57
N SER A 56 8.49 -8.54 5.56
CA SER A 56 9.23 -9.80 5.67
C SER A 56 8.93 -10.73 4.49
N LEU A 57 7.67 -10.82 4.05
CA LEU A 57 7.30 -11.62 2.88
C LEU A 57 7.93 -11.07 1.59
N CYS A 58 8.02 -9.75 1.42
CA CYS A 58 8.76 -9.14 0.32
C CYS A 58 10.23 -9.53 0.32
N ALA A 59 10.90 -9.46 1.48
CA ALA A 59 12.30 -9.85 1.62
C ALA A 59 12.54 -11.34 1.30
N ASP A 60 11.61 -12.22 1.68
CA ASP A 60 11.67 -13.65 1.36
C ASP A 60 11.44 -13.90 -0.14
N MET A 61 10.45 -13.24 -0.76
CA MET A 61 10.28 -13.30 -2.21
C MET A 61 11.51 -12.77 -2.95
N ASP A 62 12.16 -11.72 -2.43
CA ASP A 62 13.37 -11.12 -3.00
C ASP A 62 14.54 -12.10 -3.08
N ARG A 63 14.70 -12.92 -2.05
CA ARG A 63 15.71 -14.00 -2.03
C ARG A 63 15.35 -15.11 -3.02
N LEU A 64 14.08 -15.50 -3.06
CA LEU A 64 13.62 -16.61 -3.88
C LEU A 64 13.67 -16.29 -5.37
N TRP A 65 13.27 -15.10 -5.83
CA TRP A 65 13.26 -14.81 -7.26
C TRP A 65 14.68 -14.73 -7.83
N ARG A 66 15.68 -14.32 -7.04
CA ARG A 66 17.10 -14.34 -7.46
C ARG A 66 17.61 -15.76 -7.75
N SER A 67 17.04 -16.78 -7.10
CA SER A 67 17.40 -18.18 -7.31
C SER A 67 16.71 -18.83 -8.54
N VAL A 68 15.80 -18.12 -9.21
CA VAL A 68 15.07 -18.64 -10.38
C VAL A 68 15.98 -18.70 -11.61
N ALA A 69 16.17 -19.91 -12.15
CA ALA A 69 17.07 -20.17 -13.28
C ALA A 69 16.65 -19.45 -14.58
N ALA A 70 15.35 -19.41 -14.89
CA ALA A 70 14.84 -18.78 -16.11
C ALA A 70 14.82 -17.25 -16.02
N LYS A 71 15.57 -16.56 -16.90
CA LYS A 71 15.69 -15.09 -16.93
C LYS A 71 14.34 -14.37 -17.09
N SER A 72 13.46 -14.87 -17.97
CA SER A 72 12.12 -14.28 -18.18
C SER A 72 11.21 -14.38 -16.95
N GLN A 73 11.27 -15.50 -16.22
CA GLN A 73 10.51 -15.67 -14.98
C GLN A 73 11.10 -14.83 -13.85
N ARG A 74 12.43 -14.70 -13.81
CA ARG A 74 13.14 -13.84 -12.85
C ARG A 74 12.71 -12.38 -12.98
N ASP A 75 12.70 -11.85 -14.21
CA ASP A 75 12.29 -10.47 -14.48
C ASP A 75 10.81 -10.22 -14.14
N LEU A 76 9.94 -11.23 -14.39
CA LEU A 76 8.53 -11.16 -14.01
C LEU A 76 8.35 -11.12 -12.49
N TRP A 77 9.02 -12.01 -11.76
CA TRP A 77 8.93 -12.06 -10.30
C TRP A 77 9.52 -10.81 -9.65
N LYS A 78 10.64 -10.29 -10.17
CA LYS A 78 11.20 -9.01 -9.73
C LYS A 78 10.14 -7.90 -9.78
N ARG A 79 9.46 -7.73 -10.93
CA ARG A 79 8.40 -6.71 -11.08
C ARG A 79 7.23 -6.91 -10.11
N LYS A 80 6.82 -8.16 -9.88
CA LYS A 80 5.73 -8.48 -8.95
C LYS A 80 6.08 -8.14 -7.50
N VAL A 81 7.31 -8.43 -7.08
CA VAL A 81 7.78 -8.13 -5.72
C VAL A 81 7.92 -6.62 -5.54
N GLU A 82 8.48 -5.93 -6.53
CA GLU A 82 8.59 -4.46 -6.54
C GLU A 82 7.22 -3.79 -6.42
N GLN A 83 6.21 -4.26 -7.15
CA GLN A 83 4.84 -3.76 -7.04
C GLN A 83 4.25 -3.95 -5.62
N VAL A 84 4.45 -5.12 -5.00
CA VAL A 84 3.95 -5.39 -3.64
C VAL A 84 4.67 -4.50 -2.62
N ALA A 85 5.99 -4.29 -2.80
CA ALA A 85 6.78 -3.43 -1.93
C ALA A 85 6.34 -1.95 -2.02
N GLU A 86 6.12 -1.43 -3.23
CA GLU A 86 5.64 -0.06 -3.46
C GLU A 86 4.23 0.14 -2.86
N GLU A 87 3.32 -0.82 -3.06
CA GLU A 87 1.99 -0.78 -2.44
C GLU A 87 2.09 -0.77 -0.90
N ALA A 88 2.96 -1.60 -0.32
CA ALA A 88 3.18 -1.64 1.13
C ALA A 88 3.77 -0.32 1.67
N GLU A 89 4.74 0.26 0.97
CA GLU A 89 5.35 1.53 1.34
C GLU A 89 4.34 2.69 1.25
N SER A 90 3.46 2.68 0.25
CA SER A 90 2.39 3.67 0.15
C SER A 90 1.41 3.58 1.33
N LEU A 91 1.02 2.36 1.75
CA LEU A 91 0.16 2.16 2.93
C LEU A 91 0.86 2.55 4.22
N LYS A 92 2.16 2.28 4.32
CA LYS A 92 3.00 2.73 5.44
C LYS A 92 2.99 4.25 5.56
N GLY A 93 3.22 4.96 4.46
CA GLY A 93 3.19 6.42 4.43
C GLY A 93 1.86 6.99 4.91
N SER A 94 0.74 6.41 4.46
CA SER A 94 -0.60 6.81 4.93
C SER A 94 -0.81 6.55 6.42
N LEU A 95 -0.33 5.42 6.94
CA LEU A 95 -0.43 5.08 8.36
C LEU A 95 0.45 5.98 9.24
N ASP A 96 1.66 6.30 8.79
CA ASP A 96 2.56 7.23 9.47
C ASP A 96 1.97 8.64 9.50
N GLN A 97 1.34 9.09 8.41
CA GLN A 97 0.62 10.36 8.36
C GLN A 97 -0.56 10.38 9.33
N TYR A 98 -1.34 9.29 9.40
CA TYR A 98 -2.40 9.14 10.40
C TYR A 98 -1.85 9.23 11.82
N SER A 99 -0.76 8.52 12.12
CA SER A 99 -0.13 8.53 13.44
C SER A 99 0.41 9.91 13.82
N PHE A 100 1.03 10.63 12.88
CA PHE A 100 1.55 11.97 13.12
C PHE A 100 0.42 12.96 13.42
N ARG A 101 -0.66 12.90 12.64
CA ARG A 101 -1.86 13.71 12.89
C ARG A 101 -2.45 13.40 14.26
N ASN A 102 -2.49 12.13 14.63
CA ASN A 102 -3.05 11.75 15.91
C ASN A 102 -2.18 12.20 17.09
N GLN A 103 -0.88 12.01 16.99
CA GLN A 103 0.07 12.45 18.01
C GLN A 103 0.04 13.97 18.20
N ARG A 104 -0.11 14.72 17.11
CA ARG A 104 -0.28 16.17 17.18
C ARG A 104 -1.54 16.55 17.99
N ARG A 105 -2.68 15.91 17.75
CA ARG A 105 -3.90 16.15 18.53
C ARG A 105 -3.74 15.79 20.00
N MET A 106 -3.09 14.67 20.29
CA MET A 106 -2.82 14.23 21.66
C MET A 106 -1.92 15.24 22.39
N ASN A 107 -0.90 15.78 21.73
CA ASN A 107 -0.05 16.82 22.29
C ASN A 107 -0.83 18.12 22.52
N GLU A 108 -1.65 18.57 21.56
CA GLU A 108 -2.50 19.75 21.71
C GLU A 108 -3.51 19.59 22.86
N ALA A 109 -4.10 18.39 23.02
CA ALA A 109 -5.01 18.09 24.13
C ALA A 109 -4.29 18.05 25.48
N ARG A 110 -3.06 17.52 25.51
CA ARG A 110 -2.21 17.51 26.71
C ARG A 110 -1.80 18.91 27.12
N GLU A 111 -1.33 19.73 26.20
CA GLU A 111 -1.01 21.15 26.45
C GLU A 111 -2.23 21.90 26.97
N ARG A 112 -3.42 21.69 26.38
CA ARG A 112 -4.67 22.27 26.89
C ARG A 112 -4.98 21.80 28.32
N ALA A 113 -4.80 20.53 28.63
CA ALA A 113 -5.02 20.01 29.98
C ALA A 113 -4.02 20.59 30.99
N GLU A 114 -2.76 20.77 30.60
CA GLU A 114 -1.73 21.39 31.45
C GLU A 114 -2.02 22.88 31.70
N LEU A 115 -2.49 23.62 30.69
CA LEU A 115 -2.92 25.02 30.82
C LEU A 115 -4.16 25.16 31.74
N LEU A 116 -5.15 24.28 31.58
CA LEU A 116 -6.33 24.25 32.44
C LEU A 116 -5.99 23.83 33.88
N GLY A 117 -5.09 22.86 34.04
CA GLY A 117 -4.59 22.42 35.35
C GLY A 117 -3.87 23.54 36.09
N ARG A 118 -3.12 24.39 35.37
CA ARG A 118 -2.47 25.57 35.94
C ARG A 118 -3.48 26.66 36.31
N ALA A 119 -4.49 26.90 35.47
CA ALA A 119 -5.54 27.89 35.75
C ALA A 119 -6.38 27.54 37.00
N ASN A 120 -6.60 26.26 37.27
CA ASN A 120 -7.41 25.81 38.39
C ASN A 120 -6.64 25.76 39.74
N GLY A 121 -5.30 25.85 39.70
CA GLY A 121 -4.43 25.77 40.89
C GLY A 121 -3.93 27.12 41.44
N ASP A 122 -4.11 28.24 40.72
CA ASP A 122 -3.43 29.50 41.02
C ASP A 122 -4.38 30.72 41.04
N SER A 123 -5.44 30.65 41.85
CA SER A 123 -6.32 31.80 42.12
C SER A 123 -5.61 32.96 42.86
N SER A 124 -4.29 32.91 43.05
CA SER A 124 -3.49 33.94 43.75
C SER A 124 -2.77 34.92 42.81
N HIS A 125 -2.64 34.59 41.52
CA HIS A 125 -1.75 35.29 40.57
C HIS A 125 -2.46 36.38 39.73
N VAL A 126 -3.52 36.99 40.25
CA VAL A 126 -4.25 38.08 39.54
C VAL A 126 -3.45 39.40 39.52
N ILE A 127 -2.43 39.57 40.38
CA ILE A 127 -1.67 40.83 40.49
C ILE A 127 -0.64 41.06 39.36
N ARG A 128 -0.29 40.05 38.55
CA ARG A 128 0.67 40.21 37.43
C ARG A 128 0.05 40.51 36.06
N VAL A 129 -1.29 40.49 35.96
CA VAL A 129 -2.03 40.61 34.69
C VAL A 129 -1.89 42.00 34.02
N PHE A 130 -1.53 43.04 34.77
CA PHE A 130 -1.39 44.38 34.20
C PHE A 130 -0.12 44.60 33.35
N ASP A 131 0.90 43.73 33.42
CA ASP A 131 2.13 43.84 32.61
C ASP A 131 2.06 42.98 31.32
N GLU A 132 1.02 42.13 31.19
CA GLU A 132 0.84 41.16 30.11
C GLU A 132 0.02 41.71 28.92
N GLU A 133 -0.77 42.78 29.13
CA GLU A 133 -1.54 43.44 28.05
C GLU A 133 -0.64 44.08 26.97
N ALA A 134 0.54 44.56 27.35
CA ALA A 134 1.48 45.16 26.39
C ALA A 134 2.17 44.10 25.51
N GLN A 135 2.43 42.89 26.04
CA GLN A 135 2.95 41.76 25.26
C GLN A 135 1.87 41.08 24.40
N ALA A 136 0.62 41.08 24.84
CA ALA A 136 -0.52 40.55 24.09
C ALA A 136 -0.74 41.28 22.75
N LEU A 137 -0.51 42.59 22.69
CA LEU A 137 -0.64 43.36 21.43
C LEU A 137 0.40 42.98 20.37
N GLN A 138 1.62 42.63 20.78
CA GLN A 138 2.64 42.12 19.85
C GLN A 138 2.34 40.68 19.42
N SER A 139 1.84 39.84 20.33
CA SER A 139 1.47 38.44 20.01
C SER A 139 0.25 38.35 19.09
N VAL A 140 -0.70 39.30 19.16
CA VAL A 140 -1.85 39.39 18.25
C VAL A 140 -1.41 39.73 16.82
N ARG A 141 -0.43 40.63 16.65
CA ARG A 141 0.09 40.98 15.31
C ARG A 141 0.88 39.83 14.68
N SER A 142 1.69 39.10 15.45
CA SER A 142 2.37 37.90 14.95
C SER A 142 1.38 36.76 14.66
N SER A 143 0.35 36.60 15.49
CA SER A 143 -0.69 35.58 15.29
C SER A 143 -1.54 35.84 14.04
N SER A 144 -1.85 37.10 13.73
CA SER A 144 -2.56 37.47 12.50
C SER A 144 -1.77 37.05 11.24
N ARG A 145 -0.45 37.21 11.27
CA ARG A 145 0.44 36.83 10.16
C ARG A 145 0.54 35.31 9.99
N VAL A 146 0.63 34.58 11.09
CA VAL A 146 0.63 33.10 11.09
C VAL A 146 -0.73 32.54 10.64
N LEU A 147 -1.83 33.18 11.02
CA LEU A 147 -3.18 32.78 10.57
C LEU A 147 -3.37 32.98 9.07
N GLN A 148 -2.88 34.08 8.49
CA GLN A 148 -2.94 34.29 7.04
C GLN A 148 -2.12 33.25 6.27
N GLU A 149 -0.94 32.90 6.78
CA GLU A 149 -0.10 31.84 6.20
C GLU A 149 -0.77 30.47 6.31
N ALA A 150 -1.37 30.14 7.46
CA ALA A 150 -2.13 28.90 7.65
C ALA A 150 -3.38 28.81 6.74
N THR A 151 -4.05 29.94 6.48
CA THR A 151 -5.25 29.99 5.62
C THR A 151 -4.87 29.74 4.17
N SER A 152 -3.82 30.39 3.67
CA SER A 152 -3.32 30.19 2.30
C SER A 152 -2.77 28.77 2.06
N VAL A 153 -2.08 28.18 3.06
CA VAL A 153 -1.65 26.78 3.02
C VAL A 153 -2.87 25.84 3.05
N GLY A 154 -3.89 26.17 3.84
CA GLY A 154 -5.14 25.41 3.90
C GLY A 154 -5.88 25.35 2.56
N GLU A 155 -6.00 26.48 1.88
CA GLU A 155 -6.62 26.57 0.55
C GLU A 155 -5.84 25.79 -0.53
N ALA A 156 -4.50 25.84 -0.49
CA ALA A 156 -3.64 25.09 -1.41
C ALA A 156 -3.76 23.56 -1.22
N ILE A 157 -3.94 23.10 0.02
CA ILE A 157 -4.13 21.67 0.32
C ILE A 157 -5.55 21.23 -0.08
N LEU A 158 -6.57 22.03 0.23
CA LEU A 158 -7.97 21.72 -0.13
C LEU A 158 -8.18 21.64 -1.65
N SER A 159 -7.56 22.53 -2.43
CA SER A 159 -7.66 22.48 -3.90
C SER A 159 -6.96 21.24 -4.49
N LYS A 160 -5.81 20.82 -3.93
CA LYS A 160 -5.14 19.57 -4.30
C LYS A 160 -5.96 18.33 -3.95
N TYR A 161 -6.69 18.33 -2.83
CA TYR A 161 -7.57 17.22 -2.42
C TYR A 161 -8.86 17.12 -3.26
N ALA A 162 -9.45 18.25 -3.66
CA ALA A 162 -10.64 18.26 -4.50
C ALA A 162 -10.38 17.64 -5.88
N GLY A 163 -9.21 17.91 -6.48
CA GLY A 163 -8.80 17.31 -7.76
C GLY A 163 -8.45 15.82 -7.69
N GLN A 164 -7.90 15.33 -6.57
CA GLN A 164 -7.47 13.93 -6.44
C GLN A 164 -8.63 12.94 -6.19
N ARG A 165 -9.73 13.40 -5.60
CA ARG A 165 -10.89 12.56 -5.23
C ARG A 165 -11.64 11.99 -6.45
N GLU A 166 -11.62 12.69 -7.58
CA GLU A 166 -12.35 12.28 -8.78
C GLU A 166 -11.59 11.19 -9.58
N HIS A 167 -10.26 11.22 -9.55
CA HIS A 167 -9.41 10.20 -10.18
C HIS A 167 -9.43 8.86 -9.43
N LEU A 168 -9.46 8.89 -8.09
CA LEU A 168 -9.48 7.68 -7.26
C LEU A 168 -10.81 6.91 -7.33
N LYS A 169 -11.95 7.61 -7.39
CA LYS A 169 -13.27 6.96 -7.54
C LYS A 169 -13.45 6.23 -8.89
N ARG A 170 -12.86 6.76 -9.97
CA ARG A 170 -12.89 6.12 -11.30
C ARG A 170 -11.97 4.90 -11.38
N ALA A 171 -10.87 4.91 -10.63
CA ALA A 171 -9.96 3.76 -10.49
C ALA A 171 -10.56 2.64 -9.63
N GLN A 172 -11.30 2.97 -8.57
CA GLN A 172 -11.97 2.01 -7.69
C GLN A 172 -13.03 1.16 -8.41
N ARG A 173 -13.83 1.75 -9.31
CA ARG A 173 -14.80 1.00 -10.13
C ARG A 173 -14.11 0.04 -11.11
N LYS A 174 -13.00 0.48 -11.73
CA LYS A 174 -12.19 -0.38 -12.61
C LYS A 174 -11.48 -1.50 -11.86
N ALA A 175 -11.06 -1.28 -10.61
CA ALA A 175 -10.42 -2.31 -9.79
C ALA A 175 -11.40 -3.41 -9.34
N LEU A 176 -12.67 -3.07 -9.06
CA LEU A 176 -13.72 -4.03 -8.73
C LEU A 176 -14.08 -4.93 -9.92
N ASP A 177 -14.18 -4.38 -11.13
CA ASP A 177 -14.43 -5.17 -12.36
C ASP A 177 -13.20 -6.03 -12.74
N VAL A 178 -12.01 -5.53 -12.43
CA VAL A 178 -10.77 -6.30 -12.58
C VAL A 178 -10.76 -7.45 -11.55
N LEU A 179 -11.11 -7.25 -10.28
CA LEU A 179 -11.13 -8.32 -9.28
C LEU A 179 -12.09 -9.47 -9.64
N ASN A 180 -13.21 -9.19 -10.29
CA ASN A 180 -14.12 -10.21 -10.82
C ASN A 180 -13.58 -10.95 -12.07
N THR A 181 -12.57 -10.38 -12.74
CA THR A 181 -11.85 -11.00 -13.86
C THR A 181 -10.45 -11.55 -13.49
N VAL A 182 -9.82 -11.17 -12.36
CA VAL A 182 -8.51 -11.71 -11.93
C VAL A 182 -8.59 -13.04 -11.18
N GLY A 183 -9.76 -13.68 -11.16
CA GLY A 183 -9.85 -15.15 -11.09
C GLY A 183 -9.01 -15.86 -12.17
N LEU A 184 -8.49 -15.12 -13.16
CA LEU A 184 -7.55 -15.54 -14.19
C LEU A 184 -6.07 -15.62 -13.77
N SER A 185 -5.67 -15.37 -12.51
CA SER A 185 -4.24 -15.46 -12.12
C SER A 185 -3.62 -16.85 -12.37
N ASN A 186 -4.41 -17.93 -12.37
CA ASN A 186 -3.95 -19.25 -12.79
C ASN A 186 -3.82 -19.39 -14.32
N SER A 187 -4.66 -18.71 -15.09
CA SER A 187 -4.62 -18.71 -16.55
C SER A 187 -3.49 -17.85 -17.10
N VAL A 188 -3.15 -16.71 -16.47
CA VAL A 188 -1.99 -15.89 -16.87
C VAL A 188 -0.68 -16.60 -16.53
N LEU A 189 -0.60 -17.28 -15.38
CA LEU A 189 0.54 -18.13 -15.02
C LEU A 189 0.70 -19.30 -16.01
N LYS A 190 -0.41 -19.97 -16.39
CA LYS A 190 -0.43 -21.01 -17.44
C LYS A 190 -0.17 -20.49 -18.86
N LEU A 191 -0.56 -19.26 -19.18
CA LEU A 191 -0.33 -18.63 -20.49
C LEU A 191 1.15 -18.31 -20.71
N ILE A 192 1.88 -18.00 -19.63
CA ILE A 192 3.34 -17.79 -19.68
C ILE A 192 4.08 -19.13 -19.70
N GLU A 193 3.59 -20.15 -19.00
CA GLU A 193 4.10 -21.53 -19.06
C GLU A 193 3.97 -22.16 -20.48
N ARG A 194 2.94 -21.77 -21.24
CA ARG A 194 2.67 -22.33 -22.57
C ARG A 194 3.74 -21.98 -23.60
N ARG A 195 4.46 -20.86 -23.49
CA ARG A 195 5.43 -20.46 -24.54
C ARG A 195 6.62 -21.43 -24.65
N HIS A 196 7.04 -22.07 -23.56
CA HIS A 196 8.10 -23.09 -23.61
C HIS A 196 7.56 -24.45 -24.08
N ARG A 197 6.35 -24.83 -23.67
CA ARG A 197 5.72 -26.10 -24.11
C ARG A 197 5.31 -26.09 -25.58
N VAL A 198 4.85 -24.96 -26.11
CA VAL A 198 4.50 -24.83 -27.53
C VAL A 198 5.73 -25.03 -28.42
N ASP A 199 6.87 -24.44 -28.04
CA ASP A 199 8.12 -24.58 -28.80
C ASP A 199 8.65 -26.03 -28.77
N GLN A 200 8.44 -26.74 -27.67
CA GLN A 200 8.80 -28.14 -27.52
C GLN A 200 7.85 -29.06 -28.31
N TRP A 201 6.54 -28.76 -28.32
CA TRP A 201 5.53 -29.54 -29.03
C TRP A 201 5.70 -29.45 -30.56
N ILE A 202 6.05 -28.27 -31.09
CA ILE A 202 6.33 -28.07 -32.53
C ILE A 202 7.49 -28.96 -33.01
N LYS A 203 8.56 -29.10 -32.21
CA LYS A 203 9.73 -29.95 -32.55
C LYS A 203 9.35 -31.43 -32.61
N TYR A 204 8.60 -31.94 -31.63
CA TYR A 204 8.15 -33.34 -31.61
C TYR A 204 7.10 -33.64 -32.69
N ALA A 205 6.20 -32.70 -32.97
CA ALA A 205 5.23 -32.83 -34.06
C ALA A 205 5.93 -32.96 -35.42
N GLY A 206 6.96 -32.15 -35.66
CA GLY A 206 7.79 -32.24 -36.87
C GLY A 206 8.50 -33.59 -37.00
N MET A 207 9.07 -34.11 -35.91
CA MET A 207 9.76 -35.41 -35.89
C MET A 207 8.81 -36.60 -36.14
N ILE A 208 7.60 -36.55 -35.58
CA ILE A 208 6.58 -37.60 -35.81
C ILE A 208 6.08 -37.55 -37.25
N LEU A 209 5.84 -36.36 -37.78
CA LEU A 209 5.35 -36.18 -39.15
C LEU A 209 6.34 -36.71 -40.19
N THR A 210 7.65 -36.48 -40.01
CA THR A 210 8.66 -37.04 -40.91
C THR A 210 8.72 -38.57 -40.84
N VAL A 211 8.62 -39.16 -39.65
CA VAL A 211 8.59 -40.62 -39.47
C VAL A 211 7.35 -41.24 -40.14
N ILE A 212 6.17 -40.61 -40.02
CA ILE A 212 4.94 -41.08 -40.66
C ILE A 212 5.06 -41.06 -42.18
N ILE A 213 5.63 -40.00 -42.76
CA ILE A 213 5.83 -39.89 -44.22
C ILE A 213 6.76 -40.99 -44.71
N VAL A 214 7.90 -41.20 -44.04
CA VAL A 214 8.86 -42.27 -44.40
C VAL A 214 8.21 -43.65 -44.28
N PHE A 215 7.44 -43.88 -43.22
CA PHE A 215 6.72 -45.15 -43.03
C PHE A 215 5.70 -45.41 -44.15
N PHE A 216 4.93 -44.39 -44.55
CA PHE A 216 3.97 -44.51 -45.65
C PHE A 216 4.66 -44.83 -46.98
N PHE A 217 5.77 -44.16 -47.27
CA PHE A 217 6.57 -44.46 -48.47
C PHE A 217 7.12 -45.88 -48.45
N TRP A 218 7.70 -46.32 -47.33
CA TRP A 218 8.23 -47.68 -47.21
C TRP A 218 7.14 -48.75 -47.35
N ARG A 219 5.94 -48.49 -46.81
CA ARG A 219 4.77 -49.35 -46.93
C ARG A 219 4.18 -49.40 -48.34
N TRP A 220 4.34 -48.34 -49.13
CA TRP A 220 3.85 -48.28 -50.50
C TRP A 220 4.84 -48.88 -51.51
N THR A 221 6.14 -48.80 -51.23
CA THR A 221 7.20 -49.35 -52.10
C THR A 221 7.48 -50.84 -51.86
N ARG A 222 6.93 -51.43 -50.78
CA ARG A 222 7.05 -52.87 -50.48
C ARG A 222 5.71 -53.57 -50.69
#